data_AF-A0A7X1KBX0-F1
#
_entry.id   AF-A0A7X1KBX0-F1
#
_cell.length_a   1.000
_cell.length_b   1.000
_cell.length_c   1.000
_cell.angle_alpha   90.00
_cell.angle_beta   90.00
_cell.angle_gamma   90.00
#
_symmetry.space_group_name_H-M   'P 1'
#
loop_
_entity.id
_entity.type
_entity.pdbx_description
1 polymer ?
#
loop_
_entity_poly.entity_id
_entity_poly.type
_entity_poly.pdbx_seq_one_letter_code
_entity_poly.pdbx_strand_id
1 'polypeptide(L)'
;MLGCAAAGDPWPGGEVVPGGYAPVMIADREKGRHLVPRMWGVPPPRGDYLVPFARNLDSPFWVGVLRHTGFRCIVPMTGIRRGRDWWVPPGNAISACAGIWRDTEIPSFAILTSGGADGQPGGLPVALGPRACDLWLRADIREARVLVEEASAGFLAP
;
A
#
# COMPACT_ATOMS: atom_id res chain seq x y z
N MET A 1 5.53 -11.19 -26.71
CA MET A 1 5.99 -10.49 -25.49
C MET A 1 5.82 -9.00 -25.75
N LEU A 2 4.71 -8.40 -25.31
CA LEU A 2 4.43 -6.97 -25.55
C LEU A 2 5.13 -6.17 -24.45
N GLY A 3 6.33 -5.67 -24.73
CA GLY A 3 7.00 -4.69 -23.89
C GLY A 3 6.28 -3.36 -24.03
N CYS A 4 5.61 -2.93 -22.97
CA CYS A 4 5.21 -1.52 -22.83
C CYS A 4 6.52 -0.74 -22.71
N ALA A 5 6.80 0.15 -23.65
CA ALA A 5 8.02 0.96 -23.62
C ALA A 5 8.08 1.75 -22.30
N ALA A 6 9.25 1.76 -21.65
CA ALA A 6 9.56 2.51 -20.44
C ALA A 6 9.58 4.03 -20.71
N ALA A 7 8.44 4.58 -21.11
CA ALA A 7 8.25 5.99 -21.44
C ALA A 7 8.21 6.83 -20.15
N GLY A 8 9.36 6.93 -19.47
CA GLY A 8 9.49 7.69 -18.23
C GLY A 8 8.83 7.05 -17.01
N ASP A 9 8.47 5.76 -17.06
CA ASP A 9 8.07 5.02 -15.86
C ASP A 9 9.33 4.79 -14.99
N PRO A 10 9.39 5.33 -13.76
CA PRO A 10 10.54 5.14 -12.88
C PRO A 10 10.62 3.72 -12.29
N TRP A 11 9.62 2.86 -12.50
CA TRP A 11 9.65 1.47 -12.07
C TRP A 11 10.01 0.52 -13.24
N PRO A 12 11.18 -0.14 -13.21
CA PRO A 12 11.58 -1.07 -14.25
C PRO A 12 10.92 -2.46 -14.14
N GLY A 13 10.05 -2.68 -13.15
CA GLY A 13 9.55 -3.99 -12.76
C GLY A 13 10.42 -4.66 -11.67
N GLY A 14 9.94 -5.79 -11.13
CA GLY A 14 10.71 -6.63 -10.19
C GLY A 14 10.52 -6.30 -8.70
N GLU A 15 11.48 -6.73 -7.88
CA GLU A 15 11.50 -6.47 -6.43
C GLU A 15 11.62 -4.97 -6.16
N VAL A 16 10.81 -4.48 -5.21
CA VAL A 16 10.87 -3.11 -4.72
C VAL A 16 11.34 -3.15 -3.27
N VAL A 17 12.30 -2.28 -2.94
CA VAL A 17 12.75 -2.04 -1.58
C VAL A 17 12.36 -0.62 -1.15
N PRO A 18 12.30 -0.30 0.16
CA PRO A 18 12.05 1.06 0.60
C PRO A 18 13.00 2.06 -0.07
N GLY A 19 12.46 3.17 -0.58
CA GLY A 19 13.15 4.16 -1.41
C GLY A 19 13.03 3.92 -2.93
N GLY A 20 12.63 2.71 -3.34
CA GLY A 20 12.35 2.38 -4.74
C GLY A 20 10.96 2.83 -5.18
N TYR A 21 10.78 3.04 -6.49
CA TYR A 21 9.47 3.33 -7.07
C TYR A 21 8.67 2.04 -7.32
N ALA A 22 7.36 2.14 -7.12
CA ALA A 22 6.38 1.11 -7.47
C ALA A 22 5.10 1.77 -8.03
N PRO A 23 4.33 1.05 -8.86
CA PRO A 23 3.03 1.52 -9.29
C PRO A 23 2.04 1.33 -8.14
N VAL A 24 1.26 2.38 -7.88
CA VAL A 24 0.09 2.30 -7.00
C VAL A 24 -1.13 2.77 -7.77
N MET A 25 -2.27 2.15 -7.52
CA MET A 25 -3.54 2.59 -8.09
C MET A 25 -4.17 3.63 -7.17
N ILE A 26 -4.45 4.81 -7.70
CA ILE A 26 -5.20 5.86 -7.01
C ILE A 26 -6.55 6.07 -7.72
N ALA A 27 -7.46 6.79 -7.07
CA ALA A 27 -8.71 7.22 -7.68
C ALA A 27 -8.86 8.73 -7.58
N ASP A 28 -9.13 9.38 -8.71
CA ASP A 28 -9.58 10.77 -8.75
C ASP A 28 -10.92 10.88 -9.51
N ARG A 29 -11.51 12.09 -9.53
CA ARG A 29 -12.80 12.35 -10.17
C ARG A 29 -12.71 12.44 -11.71
N GLU A 30 -11.56 12.80 -12.25
CA GLU A 30 -11.38 13.09 -13.68
C GLU A 30 -11.01 11.85 -14.50
N LYS A 31 -10.05 11.06 -13.99
CA LYS A 31 -9.47 9.87 -14.63
C LYS A 31 -10.01 8.57 -14.05
N GLY A 32 -10.72 8.62 -12.92
CA GLY A 32 -11.13 7.42 -12.20
C GLY A 32 -9.91 6.69 -11.63
N ARG A 33 -9.93 5.35 -11.68
CA ARG A 33 -8.83 4.52 -11.18
C ARG A 33 -7.70 4.47 -12.20
N HIS A 34 -6.49 4.82 -11.79
CA HIS A 34 -5.32 4.77 -12.66
C HIS A 34 -4.05 4.50 -11.86
N LEU A 35 -3.03 3.93 -12.52
CA LEU A 35 -1.73 3.66 -11.90
C LEU A 35 -0.85 4.90 -11.99
N VAL A 36 -0.14 5.19 -10.89
CA VAL A 36 0.89 6.22 -10.81
C VAL A 36 2.12 5.66 -10.12
N PRO A 37 3.34 6.05 -10.54
CA PRO A 37 4.55 5.68 -9.82
C PRO A 37 4.67 6.50 -8.53
N ARG A 38 4.99 5.82 -7.43
CA ARG A 38 5.27 6.44 -6.12
C ARG A 38 6.45 5.74 -5.44
N MET A 39 7.24 6.49 -4.69
CA MET A 39 8.32 5.92 -3.88
C MET A 39 7.75 5.15 -2.69
N TRP A 40 8.20 3.93 -2.47
CA TRP A 40 7.78 3.15 -1.32
C TRP A 40 8.54 3.58 -0.05
N GLY A 41 7.81 4.05 0.94
CA GLY A 41 8.37 4.60 2.17
C GLY A 41 8.09 6.10 2.28
N VAL A 42 7.29 6.49 3.26
CA VAL A 42 6.96 7.90 3.50
C VAL A 42 8.01 8.52 4.41
N PRO A 43 8.61 9.68 4.06
CA PRO A 43 9.51 10.39 4.95
C PRO A 43 8.72 10.99 6.14
N PRO A 44 9.18 10.80 7.38
CA PRO A 44 8.60 11.45 8.55
C PRO A 44 8.97 12.95 8.55
N PRO A 45 8.28 13.79 9.35
CA PRO A 45 8.61 15.22 9.44
C PRO A 45 9.98 15.49 10.08
N ARG A 46 10.52 14.51 10.81
CA ARG A 46 11.84 14.56 11.46
C ARG A 46 12.51 13.19 11.35
N GLY A 47 13.78 13.21 10.94
CA GLY A 47 14.65 12.03 10.86
C GLY A 47 14.89 11.53 9.44
N ASP A 48 15.98 10.80 9.26
CA ASP A 48 16.48 10.36 7.96
C ASP A 48 16.15 8.88 7.69
N TYR A 49 14.89 8.51 7.88
CA TYR A 49 14.41 7.15 7.63
C TYR A 49 13.09 7.16 6.86
N LEU A 50 12.76 6.04 6.24
CA LEU A 50 11.50 5.87 5.51
C LEU A 50 10.52 5.03 6.31
N VAL A 51 9.22 5.34 6.18
CA VAL A 51 8.13 4.57 6.79
C VAL A 51 7.38 3.79 5.71
N PRO A 52 7.80 2.54 5.38
CA PRO A 52 7.19 1.73 4.33
C PRO A 52 5.86 1.08 4.73
N PHE A 53 5.62 0.94 6.04
CA PHE A 53 4.43 0.30 6.59
C PHE A 53 3.71 1.19 7.62
N ALA A 54 2.40 1.31 7.49
CA ALA A 54 1.52 1.98 8.43
C ALA A 54 0.82 0.95 9.33
N ARG A 55 1.19 0.92 10.61
CA ARG A 55 0.67 -0.03 11.63
C ARG A 55 -0.35 0.59 12.59
N ASN A 56 -0.08 1.80 13.06
CA ASN A 56 -0.95 2.52 13.99
C ASN A 56 -1.73 3.59 13.23
N LEU A 57 -2.95 3.27 12.81
CA LEU A 57 -3.82 4.19 12.07
C LEU A 57 -4.31 5.38 12.90
N ASP A 58 -4.28 5.25 14.23
CA ASP A 58 -4.62 6.33 15.17
C ASP A 58 -3.45 7.29 15.43
N SER A 59 -2.26 7.01 14.87
CA SER A 59 -1.12 7.92 14.95
C SER A 59 -1.47 9.29 14.35
N PRO A 60 -1.11 10.41 15.00
CA PRO A 60 -1.22 11.75 14.42
C PRO A 60 -0.54 11.88 13.06
N PHE A 61 0.48 11.05 12.81
CA PHE A 61 1.16 10.98 11.53
C PHE A 61 0.24 10.45 10.41
N TRP A 62 -0.71 9.55 10.69
CA TRP A 62 -1.55 8.95 9.64
C TRP A 62 -2.99 9.42 9.64
N VAL A 63 -3.53 9.82 10.79
CA VAL A 63 -4.97 10.11 10.96
C VAL A 63 -5.49 11.18 10.00
N GLY A 64 -4.69 12.21 9.70
CA GLY A 64 -5.06 13.24 8.72
C GLY A 64 -5.14 12.68 7.31
N VAL A 65 -4.11 11.93 6.89
CA VAL A 65 -4.01 11.30 5.55
C VAL A 65 -5.17 10.33 5.33
N LEU A 66 -5.44 9.48 6.32
CA LEU A 66 -6.49 8.46 6.24
C LEU A 66 -7.90 9.05 6.08
N ARG A 67 -8.16 10.22 6.66
CA ARG A 67 -9.46 10.91 6.53
C ARG A 67 -9.71 11.45 5.13
N HIS A 68 -8.66 11.70 4.35
CA HIS A 68 -8.77 12.23 3.00
C HIS A 68 -8.70 11.08 1.98
N THR A 69 -9.84 10.80 1.36
CA THR A 69 -9.98 9.69 0.42
C THR A 69 -8.99 9.75 -0.74
N GLY A 70 -8.65 10.96 -1.18
CA GLY A 70 -7.65 11.21 -2.22
C GLY A 70 -6.23 10.75 -1.88
N PHE A 71 -5.90 10.50 -0.61
CA PHE A 71 -4.60 10.00 -0.17
C PHE A 71 -4.58 8.49 0.09
N ARG A 72 -5.60 7.76 -0.34
CA ARG A 72 -5.63 6.30 -0.31
C ARG A 72 -5.25 5.73 -1.67
N CYS A 73 -4.57 4.60 -1.65
CA CYS A 73 -4.19 3.86 -2.85
C CYS A 73 -4.37 2.35 -2.66
N ILE A 74 -4.37 1.63 -3.78
CA ILE A 74 -4.22 0.18 -3.82
C ILE A 74 -2.81 -0.13 -4.30
N VAL A 75 -2.09 -0.98 -3.57
CA VAL A 75 -0.74 -1.43 -3.90
C VAL A 75 -0.84 -2.84 -4.48
N PRO A 76 -0.70 -3.01 -5.81
CA PRO A 76 -0.66 -4.33 -6.42
C PRO A 76 0.67 -5.02 -6.06
N MET A 77 0.59 -6.26 -5.58
CA MET A 77 1.79 -7.03 -5.23
C MET A 77 1.61 -8.52 -5.44
N THR A 78 2.69 -9.19 -5.85
CA THR A 78 2.76 -10.65 -6.06
C THR A 78 3.40 -11.39 -4.89
N GLY A 79 3.96 -10.67 -3.92
CA GLY A 79 4.52 -11.25 -2.71
C GLY A 79 5.22 -10.21 -1.85
N ILE A 80 5.54 -10.60 -0.63
CA ILE A 80 6.33 -9.82 0.33
C ILE A 80 7.40 -10.70 0.94
N ARG A 81 8.61 -10.16 1.08
CA ARG A 81 9.70 -10.84 1.76
C ARG A 81 9.64 -10.59 3.27
N ARG A 82 9.60 -11.67 4.05
CA ARG A 82 9.70 -11.63 5.52
C ARG A 82 10.91 -12.43 5.95
N GLY A 83 11.94 -11.74 6.44
CA GLY A 83 13.24 -12.35 6.70
C GLY A 83 13.85 -12.88 5.39
N ARG A 84 14.01 -14.20 5.30
CA ARG A 84 14.53 -14.89 4.11
C ARG A 84 13.43 -15.45 3.20
N ASP A 85 12.19 -15.43 3.67
CA ASP A 85 11.08 -16.16 3.06
C ASP A 85 10.19 -15.25 2.23
N TRP A 86 9.72 -15.75 1.09
CA TRP A 86 8.72 -15.09 0.26
C TRP A 86 7.33 -15.58 0.63
N TRP A 87 6.48 -14.63 1.00
CA TRP A 87 5.08 -14.87 1.29
C TRP A 87 4.28 -14.41 0.09
N VAL A 88 3.53 -15.32 -0.53
CA VAL A 88 2.86 -15.08 -1.81
C VAL A 88 1.34 -15.26 -1.68
N PRO A 89 0.54 -14.56 -2.49
CA PRO A 89 -0.89 -14.81 -2.57
C PRO A 89 -1.17 -16.23 -3.12
N PRO A 90 -2.28 -16.87 -2.71
CA PRO A 90 -2.66 -18.17 -3.25
C PRO A 90 -2.85 -18.12 -4.77
N GLY A 91 -2.41 -19.18 -5.46
CA GLY A 91 -2.59 -19.33 -6.91
C GLY A 91 -1.77 -18.35 -7.76
N ASN A 92 -0.68 -17.78 -7.25
CA ASN A 92 0.15 -16.77 -7.93
C ASN A 92 -0.66 -15.54 -8.39
N ALA A 93 -1.72 -15.20 -7.65
CA ALA A 93 -2.55 -14.03 -7.93
C ALA A 93 -1.82 -12.72 -7.58
N ILE A 94 -2.27 -11.62 -8.17
CA ILE A 94 -1.91 -10.27 -7.73
C ILE A 94 -2.81 -9.92 -6.55
N SER A 95 -2.22 -9.65 -5.39
CA SER A 95 -2.95 -9.14 -4.23
C SER A 95 -3.08 -7.62 -4.34
N ALA A 96 -4.26 -7.11 -3.99
CA ALA A 96 -4.56 -5.69 -3.91
C ALA A 96 -4.45 -5.25 -2.44
N CYS A 97 -3.37 -4.57 -2.06
CA CYS A 97 -3.16 -4.17 -0.67
C CYS A 97 -3.57 -2.72 -0.40
N ALA A 98 -4.15 -2.47 0.77
CA ALA A 98 -4.49 -1.13 1.20
C ALA A 98 -3.21 -0.30 1.44
N GLY A 99 -3.14 0.86 0.81
CA GLY A 99 -2.06 1.81 1.00
C GLY A 99 -2.56 3.23 1.21
N ILE A 100 -1.66 4.06 1.73
CA ILE A 100 -1.83 5.51 1.79
C ILE A 100 -0.63 6.17 1.13
N TRP A 101 -0.87 7.27 0.44
CA TRP A 101 0.17 8.03 -0.23
C TRP A 101 0.14 9.49 0.21
N ARG A 102 1.25 10.18 0.00
CA ARG A 102 1.39 11.60 0.27
C ARG A 102 2.04 12.30 -0.90
N ASP A 103 1.60 13.52 -1.12
CA ASP A 103 2.28 14.47 -1.99
C ASP A 103 3.31 15.24 -1.15
N THR A 104 4.45 14.59 -0.91
CA THR A 104 5.66 15.21 -0.36
C THR A 104 6.59 15.62 -1.52
N GLU A 105 7.73 16.24 -1.22
CA GLU A 105 8.75 16.59 -2.24
C GLU A 105 9.05 15.41 -3.18
N ILE A 106 9.13 14.19 -2.62
CA ILE A 106 9.06 12.95 -3.39
C ILE A 106 7.69 12.30 -3.11
N PRO A 107 6.80 12.16 -4.11
CA PRO A 107 5.52 11.49 -3.92
C PRO A 107 5.72 10.05 -3.46
N SER A 108 5.22 9.73 -2.28
CA SER A 108 5.56 8.50 -1.56
C SER A 108 4.33 7.80 -0.99
N PHE A 109 4.47 6.51 -0.69
CA PHE A 109 3.38 5.71 -0.12
C PHE A 109 3.85 4.74 0.96
N ALA A 110 2.92 4.33 1.82
CA ALA A 110 3.08 3.27 2.81
C ALA A 110 1.96 2.23 2.66
N ILE A 111 2.32 0.97 2.93
CA ILE A 111 1.37 -0.15 2.93
C ILE A 111 0.78 -0.30 4.33
N LEU A 112 -0.54 -0.43 4.43
CA LEU A 112 -1.18 -0.73 5.70
C LEU A 112 -0.93 -2.19 6.08
N THR A 113 -0.69 -2.43 7.36
CA THR A 113 -0.50 -3.78 7.88
C THR A 113 -1.40 -4.04 9.07
N SER A 114 -2.05 -5.21 9.11
CA SER A 114 -2.84 -5.68 10.26
C SER A 114 -1.96 -6.45 11.26
N GLY A 115 -2.38 -6.52 12.53
CA GLY A 115 -1.67 -7.26 13.59
C GLY A 115 -0.67 -6.44 14.42
N GLY A 116 -0.79 -5.11 14.44
CA GLY A 116 0.16 -4.21 15.12
C GLY A 116 -0.10 -3.91 16.61
N ALA A 117 -1.18 -4.44 17.21
CA ALA A 117 -1.52 -4.13 18.60
C ALA A 117 -0.74 -4.95 19.64
N ASP A 118 -0.33 -6.18 19.29
CA ASP A 118 0.13 -7.17 20.30
C ASP A 118 1.65 -7.44 20.26
N GLY A 119 2.45 -6.45 19.85
CA GLY A 119 3.91 -6.52 19.95
C GLY A 119 4.60 -7.54 19.01
N GLN A 120 3.87 -8.23 18.14
CA GLN A 120 4.45 -9.13 17.14
C GLN A 120 5.19 -8.36 16.04
N PRO A 121 6.45 -8.70 15.73
CA PRO A 121 7.19 -8.04 14.67
C PRO A 121 6.62 -8.35 13.27
N GLY A 122 6.20 -7.29 12.58
CA GLY A 122 5.82 -7.32 11.16
C GLY A 122 4.40 -7.79 10.93
N GLY A 123 3.45 -6.86 10.97
CA GLY A 123 2.09 -7.11 10.49
C GLY A 123 2.07 -7.46 9.00
N LEU A 124 1.06 -8.21 8.56
CA LEU A 124 0.90 -8.56 7.14
C LEU A 124 0.21 -7.41 6.40
N PRO A 125 0.55 -7.18 5.12
CA PRO A 125 -0.20 -6.23 4.30
C PRO A 125 -1.69 -6.53 4.32
N VAL A 126 -2.49 -5.47 4.48
CA VAL A 126 -3.95 -5.53 4.47
C VAL A 126 -4.41 -5.81 3.04
N ALA A 127 -4.71 -7.07 2.72
CA ALA A 127 -5.20 -7.48 1.42
C ALA A 127 -6.71 -7.21 1.29
N LEU A 128 -7.11 -6.61 0.18
CA LEU A 128 -8.48 -6.20 -0.11
C LEU A 128 -9.09 -7.09 -1.18
N GLY A 129 -10.31 -7.58 -0.93
CA GLY A 129 -11.13 -8.19 -1.97
C GLY A 129 -11.59 -7.14 -3.02
N PRO A 130 -12.11 -7.58 -4.19
CA PRO A 130 -12.49 -6.67 -5.27
C PRO A 130 -13.47 -5.57 -4.84
N ARG A 131 -14.49 -5.91 -4.04
CA ARG A 131 -15.47 -4.92 -3.53
C ARG A 131 -14.85 -3.96 -2.50
N ALA A 132 -13.91 -4.46 -1.70
CA ALA A 132 -13.23 -3.66 -0.68
C ALA A 132 -12.26 -2.64 -1.30
N CYS A 133 -11.77 -2.86 -2.53
CA CYS A 133 -10.92 -1.89 -3.22
C CYS A 133 -11.63 -0.55 -3.47
N ASP A 134 -12.86 -0.59 -3.99
CA ASP A 134 -13.62 0.63 -4.29
C ASP A 134 -14.06 1.35 -3.01
N LEU A 135 -14.46 0.59 -1.99
CA LEU A 135 -14.75 1.14 -0.67
C LEU A 135 -13.50 1.78 -0.07
N TRP A 136 -12.35 1.10 -0.09
CA TRP A 136 -11.09 1.67 0.40
C TRP A 136 -10.73 2.99 -0.28
N LEU A 137 -10.93 3.11 -1.60
CA LEU A 137 -10.60 4.34 -2.32
C LEU A 137 -11.60 5.46 -2.04
N ARG A 138 -12.89 5.17 -1.80
CA ARG A 138 -13.96 6.18 -1.87
C ARG A 138 -14.79 6.37 -0.60
N ALA A 139 -14.94 5.34 0.22
CA ALA A 139 -15.76 5.36 1.43
C ALA A 139 -15.20 6.32 2.49
N ASP A 140 -16.02 6.70 3.47
CA ASP A 140 -15.51 7.48 4.58
C ASP A 140 -14.54 6.66 5.47
N ILE A 141 -13.91 7.33 6.45
CA ILE A 141 -12.91 6.68 7.29
C ILE A 141 -13.49 5.61 8.22
N ARG A 142 -14.76 5.68 8.62
CA ARG A 142 -15.37 4.69 9.50
C ARG A 142 -15.52 3.37 8.76
N GLU A 143 -16.12 3.42 7.57
CA GLU A 143 -16.28 2.24 6.71
C GLU A 143 -14.92 1.66 6.30
N ALA A 144 -13.95 2.53 5.96
CA ALA A 144 -12.63 2.09 5.57
C ALA A 144 -11.85 1.41 6.70
N ARG A 145 -12.05 1.81 7.96
CA ARG A 145 -11.42 1.14 9.12
C ARG A 145 -11.95 -0.27 9.33
N VAL A 146 -13.27 -0.46 9.19
CA VAL A 146 -13.87 -1.80 9.26
C VAL A 146 -13.22 -2.75 8.26
N LEU A 147 -12.98 -2.28 7.02
CA LEU A 147 -12.27 -3.08 6.02
C LEU A 147 -10.86 -3.48 6.44
N VAL A 148 -10.13 -2.60 7.14
CA VAL A 148 -8.77 -2.89 7.61
C VAL A 148 -8.78 -3.89 8.76
N GLU A 149 -9.75 -3.78 9.65
CA GLU A 149 -9.93 -4.65 10.82
C GLU A 149 -10.42 -6.06 10.42
N GLU A 150 -11.29 -6.14 9.41
CA GLU A 150 -11.82 -7.40 8.87
C GLU A 150 -10.93 -8.05 7.80
N ALA A 151 -9.94 -7.31 7.27
CA ALA A 151 -9.06 -7.82 6.23
C ALA A 151 -8.30 -9.06 6.73
N SER A 152 -8.60 -10.20 6.12
CA SER A 152 -7.85 -11.43 6.30
C SER A 152 -6.45 -11.30 5.69
N ALA A 153 -5.47 -11.98 6.29
CA ALA A 153 -4.15 -12.15 5.72
C ALA A 153 -4.25 -12.79 4.32
N GLY A 154 -3.99 -12.00 3.26
CA GLY A 154 -4.04 -12.47 1.87
C GLY A 154 -2.76 -13.16 1.39
N PHE A 155 -1.83 -13.46 2.29
CA PHE A 155 -0.52 -14.03 1.99
C PHE A 155 -0.34 -15.31 2.80
N LEU A 156 0.12 -16.35 2.13
CA LEU A 156 0.48 -17.61 2.77
C LEU A 156 1.98 -17.62 3.05
N ALA A 157 2.36 -18.18 4.20
CA ALA A 157 3.74 -18.56 4.44
C ALA A 157 4.14 -19.65 3.42
N PRO A 158 5.43 -19.73 3.03
CA PRO A 158 5.91 -20.80 2.17
C PRO A 158 5.75 -22.19 2.78
#